data_AF-A0A915A1R8-F1
#
_entry.id   AF-A0A915A1R8-F1
#
_cell.length_a   1.000
_cell.length_b   1.000
_cell.length_c   1.000
_cell.angle_alpha   90.00
_cell.angle_beta   90.00
_cell.angle_gamma   90.00
#
_symmetry.space_group_name_H-M   'P 1'
#
loop_
_entity.id
_entity.type
_entity.pdbx_description
1 polymer ?
#
loop_
_entity_poly.entity_id
_entity_poly.type
_entity_poly.pdbx_seq_one_letter_code
_entity_poly.pdbx_strand_id
1 'polypeptide(L)'
;YCNYNTCKRQWITEFQGSSLVCNKTAVTHRTLKTSAKMSTESVEVKRAHKAREPLRRHALVLLDALVSAIDINDVVKLSLAFRIIATFFTLFPIVDCSNAPNNQQYGILNEEEKSLCALTATIPRIITKLLDRVLTLISQLATAVPKDSTTCLDSICDVSGDVGFGSEDEILVNIRIQSTFRSLLNNSSPAIVQVAC
;
A
#
# COMPACT_ATOMS: atom_id res chain seq x y z
N TYR A 1 -9.91 -10.98 -23.12
CA TYR A 1 -9.20 -10.50 -21.92
C TYR A 1 -8.09 -11.48 -21.59
N CYS A 2 -6.84 -11.14 -21.94
CA CYS A 2 -5.69 -11.95 -21.54
C CYS A 2 -5.28 -11.53 -20.13
N ASN A 3 -5.24 -12.49 -19.20
CA ASN A 3 -4.88 -12.26 -17.80
C ASN A 3 -3.37 -11.97 -17.71
N TYR A 4 -2.99 -10.72 -17.46
CA TYR A 4 -1.58 -10.30 -17.32
C TYR A 4 -1.01 -10.60 -15.92
N ASN A 5 -1.78 -11.25 -15.04
CA ASN A 5 -1.39 -11.53 -13.66
C ASN A 5 -1.01 -13.00 -13.47
N THR A 6 0.01 -13.48 -14.20
CA THR A 6 0.65 -14.75 -13.88
C THR A 6 2.12 -14.51 -13.63
N CYS A 7 2.42 -13.84 -12.52
CA CYS A 7 3.78 -13.83 -11.98
C CYS A 7 4.10 -15.26 -11.53
N LYS A 8 5.01 -15.94 -12.24
CA LYS A 8 5.42 -17.32 -11.94
C LYS A 8 6.36 -17.43 -10.73
N ARG A 9 6.80 -16.31 -10.16
CA ARG A 9 7.74 -16.26 -9.03
C ARG A 9 7.05 -15.97 -7.70
N GLN A 10 7.30 -16.83 -6.72
CA GLN A 10 6.89 -16.62 -5.33
C GLN A 10 7.97 -15.81 -4.60
N TRP A 11 7.90 -14.49 -4.75
CA TRP A 11 8.86 -13.55 -4.15
C TRP A 11 8.89 -13.63 -2.61
N ILE A 12 7.78 -13.98 -1.96
CA ILE A 12 7.68 -14.14 -0.50
C ILE A 12 8.69 -15.17 0.02
N THR A 13 8.81 -16.31 -0.66
CA THR A 13 9.71 -17.40 -0.28
C THR A 13 11.16 -17.09 -0.62
N GLU A 14 11.40 -16.36 -1.73
CA GLU A 14 12.73 -15.97 -2.18
C GLU A 14 13.40 -14.95 -1.23
N PHE A 15 12.62 -14.02 -0.65
CA PHE A 15 13.16 -13.07 0.34
C PHE A 15 13.36 -13.68 1.73
N GLN A 16 12.57 -14.69 2.10
CA GLN A 16 12.70 -15.39 3.40
C GLN A 16 13.85 -16.41 3.43
N GLY A 17 14.30 -16.89 2.26
CA GLY A 17 15.30 -17.96 2.13
C GLY A 17 16.76 -17.50 1.96
N SER A 18 17.12 -16.24 2.26
CA SER A 18 18.50 -15.73 2.08
C SER A 18 19.48 -16.24 3.16
N SER A 19 19.40 -17.53 3.51
CA SER A 19 20.43 -18.28 4.21
C SER A 19 20.49 -19.69 3.62
N LEU A 20 21.64 -20.01 3.02
CA LEU A 20 22.09 -21.28 2.42
C LEU A 20 21.79 -21.60 0.92
N VAL A 21 22.89 -21.47 0.18
CA VAL A 21 23.45 -22.38 -0.86
C VAL A 21 22.70 -22.56 -2.18
N CYS A 22 23.36 -22.03 -3.23
CA CYS A 22 23.13 -22.27 -4.64
C CYS A 22 23.49 -23.70 -5.05
N ASN A 23 22.59 -24.38 -5.76
CA ASN A 23 22.96 -25.43 -6.72
C ASN A 23 22.17 -25.27 -8.02
N LYS A 24 22.92 -25.23 -9.13
CA LYS A 24 22.45 -25.13 -10.51
C LYS A 24 21.84 -26.46 -10.96
N THR A 25 20.71 -26.42 -11.65
CA THR A 25 20.39 -27.39 -12.71
C THR A 25 19.55 -26.74 -13.81
N ALA A 26 19.98 -26.98 -15.04
CA ALA A 26 19.32 -26.59 -16.28
C ALA A 26 18.21 -27.60 -16.64
N VAL A 27 17.09 -27.15 -17.21
CA VAL A 27 16.15 -28.03 -17.93
C VAL A 27 15.59 -27.34 -19.19
N THR A 28 15.54 -28.15 -20.24
CA THR A 28 15.44 -27.90 -21.67
C THR A 28 14.01 -27.66 -22.19
N HIS A 29 13.95 -27.00 -23.36
CA HIS A 29 12.79 -26.68 -24.22
C HIS A 29 11.73 -27.77 -24.44
N ARG A 30 10.48 -27.33 -24.71
CA ARG A 30 9.60 -27.92 -25.74
C ARG A 30 8.60 -26.91 -26.30
N THR A 31 8.77 -26.61 -27.59
CA THR A 31 7.82 -25.91 -28.48
C THR A 31 6.71 -26.87 -28.95
N LEU A 32 5.47 -26.39 -28.97
CA LEU A 32 4.36 -27.01 -29.68
C LEU A 32 3.78 -25.99 -30.68
N LYS A 33 3.87 -26.35 -31.96
CA LYS A 33 3.21 -25.68 -33.10
C LYS A 33 1.92 -26.43 -33.42
N THR A 34 0.84 -25.72 -33.71
CA THR A 34 -0.26 -26.21 -34.56
C THR A 34 -0.83 -25.06 -35.43
N SER A 35 -0.92 -25.38 -36.73
CA SER A 35 -1.62 -24.73 -37.86
C SER A 35 -3.15 -24.70 -37.63
N ALA A 36 -4.06 -23.96 -38.32
CA ALA A 36 -4.04 -23.05 -39.46
C ALA A 36 -5.34 -22.20 -39.50
N LYS A 37 -5.22 -20.97 -40.03
CA LYS A 37 -6.15 -20.02 -40.73
C LYS A 37 -7.68 -20.13 -40.64
N MET A 38 -8.31 -18.98 -40.37
CA MET A 38 -9.52 -18.52 -41.08
C MET A 38 -9.48 -16.98 -41.18
N SER A 39 -9.55 -16.45 -42.40
CA SER A 39 -9.44 -15.02 -42.72
C SER A 39 -10.81 -14.34 -42.59
N THR A 40 -10.90 -13.32 -41.73
CA THR A 40 -11.96 -12.32 -41.77
C THR A 40 -11.32 -10.95 -42.00
N GLU A 41 -11.52 -10.43 -43.20
CA GLU A 41 -11.10 -9.10 -43.63
C GLU A 41 -11.84 -8.07 -42.77
N SER A 42 -11.13 -7.53 -41.77
CA SER A 42 -11.66 -6.54 -40.85
C SER A 42 -10.93 -5.23 -41.16
N VAL A 43 -11.68 -4.20 -41.53
CA VAL A 43 -11.18 -2.85 -41.80
C VAL A 43 -10.24 -2.41 -40.67
N GLU A 44 -8.95 -2.37 -40.98
CA GLU A 44 -7.90 -2.10 -40.02
C GLU A 44 -7.85 -0.59 -39.75
N VAL A 45 -8.70 -0.14 -38.82
CA VAL A 45 -8.53 1.17 -38.19
C VAL A 45 -7.22 1.09 -37.41
N LYS A 46 -6.13 1.59 -37.99
CA LYS A 46 -4.83 1.79 -37.34
C LYS A 46 -4.95 2.82 -36.21
N ARG A 47 -5.67 2.48 -35.14
CA ARG A 47 -5.42 3.10 -33.84
C ARG A 47 -4.06 2.56 -33.44
N ALA A 48 -3.05 3.43 -33.48
CA ALA A 48 -1.81 3.19 -32.76
C ALA A 48 -2.21 2.90 -31.30
N HIS A 49 -2.30 1.61 -30.96
CA HIS A 49 -2.57 1.18 -29.61
C HIS A 49 -1.33 1.57 -28.81
N LYS A 50 -1.32 2.79 -28.25
CA LYS A 50 -0.40 3.15 -27.18
C LYS A 50 -0.54 2.04 -26.15
N ALA A 51 0.52 1.24 -25.98
CA ALA A 51 0.50 0.13 -25.05
C ALA A 51 0.01 0.66 -23.70
N ARG A 52 -1.08 0.08 -23.18
CA ARG A 52 -1.65 0.53 -21.91
C ARG A 52 -0.60 0.33 -20.82
N GLU A 53 -0.39 1.34 -19.99
CA GLU A 53 0.51 1.21 -18.86
C GLU A 53 0.01 0.10 -17.91
N PRO A 54 0.90 -0.74 -17.38
CA PRO A 54 0.53 -1.76 -16.41
C PRO A 54 -0.10 -1.13 -15.16
N LEU A 55 -1.14 -1.77 -14.62
CA LEU A 55 -1.85 -1.29 -13.43
C LEU A 55 -0.94 -1.23 -12.19
N ARG A 56 0.11 -2.05 -12.12
CA ARG A 56 1.08 -2.06 -11.00
C ARG A 56 1.75 -0.70 -10.80
N ARG A 57 1.99 0.06 -11.88
CA ARG A 57 2.57 1.40 -11.81
C ARG A 57 1.67 2.41 -11.11
N HIS A 58 0.36 2.20 -11.18
CA HIS A 58 -0.63 3.07 -10.56
C HIS A 58 -0.74 2.82 -9.05
N ALA A 59 -0.23 1.71 -8.53
CA ALA A 59 -0.42 1.36 -7.13
C ALA A 59 0.20 2.40 -6.19
N LEU A 60 1.45 2.81 -6.45
CA LEU A 60 2.13 3.83 -5.64
C LEU A 60 1.51 5.22 -5.82
N VAL A 61 1.07 5.56 -7.03
CA VAL A 61 0.39 6.83 -7.31
C VAL A 61 -0.93 6.93 -6.54
N LEU A 62 -1.72 5.85 -6.55
CA LEU A 62 -2.98 5.78 -5.81
C LEU A 62 -2.74 5.79 -4.30
N LEU A 63 -1.74 5.07 -3.81
CA LEU A 63 -1.36 5.10 -2.40
C LEU A 63 -1.00 6.53 -1.96
N ASP A 64 -0.16 7.23 -2.73
CA ASP A 64 0.22 8.61 -2.44
C ASP A 64 -1.01 9.54 -2.44
N ALA A 65 -1.91 9.40 -3.42
CA ALA A 65 -3.15 10.17 -3.50
C ALA A 65 -4.08 9.90 -2.30
N LEU A 66 -4.22 8.64 -1.88
CA LEU A 66 -5.03 8.26 -0.71
C LEU A 66 -4.47 8.87 0.58
N VAL A 67 -3.15 8.84 0.76
CA VAL A 67 -2.52 9.48 1.92
C VAL A 67 -2.73 11.00 1.89
N SER A 68 -2.72 11.63 0.71
CA SER A 68 -3.04 13.07 0.59
C SER A 68 -4.49 13.41 0.94
N ALA A 69 -5.42 12.47 0.73
CA ALA A 69 -6.85 12.67 0.94
C ALA A 69 -7.32 12.39 2.38
N ILE A 70 -6.38 12.07 3.28
CA ILE A 70 -6.68 11.91 4.71
C ILE A 70 -7.16 13.26 5.29
N ASP A 71 -8.42 13.28 5.74
CA ASP A 71 -9.09 14.45 6.30
C ASP A 71 -10.02 14.02 7.46
N ILE A 72 -10.01 14.76 8.57
CA ILE A 72 -10.85 14.49 9.75
C ILE A 72 -12.31 14.91 9.56
N ASN A 73 -12.59 15.83 8.64
CA ASN A 73 -13.92 16.42 8.47
C ASN A 73 -14.98 15.41 7.99
N ASP A 74 -14.56 14.26 7.47
CA ASP A 74 -15.44 13.19 6.99
C ASP A 74 -14.92 11.83 7.47
N VAL A 75 -15.39 11.41 8.65
CA VAL A 75 -14.95 10.17 9.32
C VAL A 75 -15.21 8.94 8.44
N VAL A 76 -16.27 8.94 7.64
CA VAL A 76 -16.59 7.82 6.74
C VAL A 76 -15.54 7.70 5.63
N LYS A 77 -15.20 8.82 4.98
CA LYS A 77 -14.12 8.85 3.98
C LYS A 77 -12.76 8.54 4.60
N LEU A 78 -12.49 9.06 5.79
CA LEU A 78 -11.27 8.81 6.54
C LEU A 78 -11.09 7.30 6.84
N SER A 79 -12.13 6.67 7.37
CA SER A 79 -12.15 5.25 7.70
C SER A 79 -11.96 4.39 6.45
N LEU A 80 -12.60 4.76 5.33
CA LEU A 80 -12.42 4.09 4.06
C LEU A 80 -11.00 4.26 3.52
N ALA A 81 -10.44 5.47 3.58
CA ALA A 81 -9.07 5.75 3.13
C ALA A 81 -8.06 4.90 3.89
N PHE A 82 -8.12 4.86 5.22
CA PHE A 82 -7.24 4.00 6.03
C PHE A 82 -7.40 2.52 5.69
N ARG A 83 -8.63 2.03 5.51
CA ARG A 83 -8.85 0.63 5.11
C ARG A 83 -8.21 0.31 3.77
N ILE A 84 -8.33 1.20 2.79
CA ILE A 84 -7.71 1.02 1.48
C ILE A 84 -6.18 1.07 1.62
N ILE A 85 -5.62 2.05 2.32
CA ILE A 85 -4.17 2.16 2.57
C ILE A 85 -3.62 0.88 3.24
N ALA A 86 -4.29 0.39 4.29
CA ALA A 86 -3.92 -0.86 4.93
C ALA A 86 -3.94 -2.05 3.95
N THR A 87 -4.90 -2.06 3.02
CA THR A 87 -4.96 -3.07 1.94
C THR A 87 -3.75 -2.95 1.02
N PHE A 88 -3.37 -1.75 0.57
CA PHE A 88 -2.16 -1.53 -0.22
C PHE A 88 -0.92 -2.10 0.48
N PHE A 89 -0.76 -1.84 1.79
CA PHE A 89 0.35 -2.38 2.59
C PHE A 89 0.38 -3.90 2.68
N THR A 90 -0.76 -4.59 2.50
CA THR A 90 -0.80 -6.06 2.45
C THR A 90 -0.66 -6.65 1.05
N LEU A 91 -0.89 -5.86 0.00
CA LEU A 91 -0.91 -6.37 -1.38
C LEU A 91 0.48 -6.49 -2.02
N PHE A 92 1.45 -5.68 -1.59
CA PHE A 92 2.82 -5.72 -2.10
C PHE A 92 3.80 -5.30 -0.99
N PRO A 93 5.07 -5.76 -1.08
CA PRO A 93 6.05 -5.45 -0.06
C PRO A 93 6.41 -3.96 -0.11
N ILE A 94 6.46 -3.32 1.05
CA ILE A 94 6.78 -1.89 1.17
C ILE A 94 8.29 -1.76 1.33
N VAL A 95 8.96 -1.61 0.18
CA VAL A 95 10.43 -1.61 0.08
C VAL A 95 10.86 -0.63 -1.01
N ASP A 96 11.86 0.18 -0.73
CA ASP A 96 12.59 0.91 -1.77
C ASP A 96 13.59 -0.03 -2.45
N CYS A 97 13.26 -0.46 -3.66
CA CYS A 97 14.11 -1.26 -4.54
C CYS A 97 14.58 -0.47 -5.77
N SER A 98 14.63 0.87 -5.69
CA SER A 98 15.05 1.73 -6.79
C SER A 98 16.47 1.47 -7.29
N ASN A 99 17.34 0.92 -6.43
CA ASN A 99 18.70 0.51 -6.78
C ASN A 99 18.79 -0.91 -7.39
N ALA A 100 17.68 -1.66 -7.47
CA ALA A 100 17.69 -3.03 -8.00
C ALA A 100 18.22 -3.14 -9.44
N PRO A 101 17.92 -2.21 -10.39
CA PRO A 101 18.47 -2.26 -11.74
C PRO A 101 20.00 -2.21 -11.82
N ASN A 102 20.66 -1.67 -10.79
CA ASN A 102 22.12 -1.55 -10.73
C ASN A 102 22.78 -2.75 -10.04
N ASN A 103 22.00 -3.65 -9.43
CA ASN A 103 22.51 -4.77 -8.67
C ASN A 103 22.41 -6.07 -9.47
N GLN A 104 23.56 -6.68 -9.73
CA GLN A 104 23.71 -7.92 -10.49
C GLN A 104 22.99 -9.13 -9.85
N GLN A 105 22.63 -9.06 -8.57
CA GLN A 105 21.89 -10.11 -7.88
C GLN A 105 20.44 -10.25 -8.37
N TYR A 106 19.83 -9.18 -8.90
CA TYR A 106 18.42 -9.16 -9.30
C TYR A 106 18.20 -9.51 -10.77
N GLY A 107 19.01 -10.42 -11.35
CA GLY A 107 18.81 -10.94 -12.71
C GLY A 107 18.62 -9.85 -13.80
N ILE A 108 18.03 -10.24 -14.93
CA ILE A 108 17.70 -9.30 -16.02
C ILE A 108 16.27 -8.81 -15.80
N LEU A 109 16.13 -7.58 -15.28
CA LEU A 109 14.85 -6.87 -15.22
C LEU A 109 14.48 -6.33 -16.60
N ASN A 110 13.22 -6.43 -16.98
CA ASN A 110 12.70 -5.78 -18.18
C ASN A 110 12.49 -4.26 -17.94
N GLU A 111 12.22 -3.48 -19.00
CA GLU A 111 12.06 -2.02 -18.89
C GLU A 111 10.89 -1.59 -17.99
N GLU A 112 9.81 -2.38 -17.96
CA GLU A 112 8.66 -2.12 -17.09
C GLU A 112 9.01 -2.36 -15.61
N GLU A 113 9.74 -3.43 -15.31
CA GLU A 113 10.23 -3.74 -13.97
C GLU A 113 11.25 -2.71 -13.47
N LYS A 114 12.20 -2.32 -14.32
CA LYS A 114 13.15 -1.23 -14.00
C LYS A 114 12.42 0.06 -13.66
N SER A 115 11.40 0.40 -14.46
CA SER A 115 10.56 1.57 -14.20
C SER A 115 9.78 1.44 -12.90
N LEU A 116 9.32 0.25 -12.54
CA LEU A 116 8.59 0.02 -11.30
C LEU A 116 9.53 0.13 -10.08
N CYS A 117 10.72 -0.47 -10.17
CA CYS A 117 11.77 -0.33 -9.17
C CYS A 117 12.12 1.14 -8.94
N ALA A 118 12.38 1.91 -10.00
CA ALA A 118 12.68 3.33 -9.88
C ALA A 118 11.56 4.13 -9.16
N LEU A 119 10.30 3.75 -9.36
CA LEU A 119 9.17 4.39 -8.69
C LEU A 119 9.16 4.13 -7.17
N THR A 120 9.71 3.01 -6.70
CA THR A 120 9.72 2.68 -5.26
C THR A 120 10.56 3.64 -4.40
N ALA A 121 11.44 4.45 -5.01
CA ALA A 121 12.14 5.54 -4.32
C ALA A 121 11.18 6.59 -3.71
N THR A 122 9.91 6.61 -4.13
CA THR A 122 8.90 7.50 -3.55
C THR A 122 8.32 6.98 -2.24
N ILE A 123 8.45 5.69 -1.95
CA ILE A 123 7.83 5.04 -0.79
C ILE A 123 8.20 5.73 0.53
N PRO A 124 9.48 5.98 0.86
CA PRO A 124 9.84 6.64 2.12
C PRO A 124 9.09 7.96 2.34
N ARG A 125 9.00 8.79 1.28
CA ARG A 125 8.27 10.06 1.33
C ARG A 125 6.77 9.87 1.56
N ILE A 126 6.16 8.86 0.95
CA ILE A 126 4.75 8.53 1.17
C ILE A 126 4.52 8.11 2.63
N ILE A 127 5.43 7.32 3.20
CA ILE A 127 5.35 6.87 4.61
C ILE A 127 5.50 8.07 5.56
N THR A 128 6.48 8.94 5.34
CA THR A 128 6.62 10.18 6.13
C THR A 128 5.35 11.03 6.04
N LYS A 129 4.80 11.21 4.84
CA LYS A 129 3.54 11.95 4.67
C LYS A 129 2.38 11.31 5.43
N LEU A 130 2.31 9.98 5.48
CA LEU A 130 1.29 9.26 6.25
C LEU A 130 1.44 9.53 7.76
N LEU A 131 2.67 9.49 8.29
CA LEU A 131 2.95 9.83 9.68
C LEU A 131 2.47 11.24 10.01
N ASP A 132 2.86 12.22 9.21
CA ASP A 132 2.50 13.63 9.42
C ASP A 132 0.98 13.82 9.46
N ARG A 133 0.27 13.16 8.53
CA ARG A 133 -1.20 13.20 8.49
C ARG A 133 -1.82 12.55 9.73
N VAL A 134 -1.32 11.40 10.16
CA VAL A 134 -1.83 10.69 11.34
C VAL A 134 -1.57 11.50 12.62
N LEU A 135 -0.38 12.07 12.78
CA LEU A 135 -0.06 12.92 13.95
C LEU A 135 -0.93 14.18 13.98
N THR A 136 -1.22 14.76 12.80
CA THR A 136 -2.17 15.88 12.68
C THR A 136 -3.58 15.46 13.12
N LEU A 137 -4.07 14.30 12.65
CA LEU A 137 -5.37 13.77 13.07
C LEU A 137 -5.45 13.54 14.58
N ILE A 138 -4.42 12.92 15.17
CA ILE A 138 -4.35 12.69 16.63
C ILE A 138 -4.42 14.01 17.38
N SER A 139 -3.69 15.03 16.91
CA SER A 139 -3.70 16.36 17.51
C SER A 139 -5.08 17.01 17.44
N GLN A 140 -5.77 16.88 16.30
CA GLN A 140 -7.13 17.41 16.10
C GLN A 140 -8.16 16.71 17.01
N LEU A 141 -8.08 15.38 17.13
CA LEU A 141 -8.94 14.59 18.02
C LEU A 141 -8.71 14.96 19.50
N ALA A 142 -7.46 15.15 19.92
CA ALA A 142 -7.13 15.54 21.29
C ALA A 142 -7.67 16.93 21.66
N THR A 143 -7.79 17.85 20.70
CA THR A 143 -8.34 19.20 20.93
C THR A 143 -9.87 19.27 20.95
N ALA A 144 -10.57 18.20 20.53
CA ALA A 144 -12.03 18.19 20.43
C ALA A 144 -12.74 17.93 21.79
N VAL A 145 -11.99 17.67 22.87
CA VAL A 145 -12.55 17.58 24.23
C VAL A 145 -12.88 19.00 24.72
N PRO A 146 -14.17 19.34 24.97
CA PRO A 146 -14.51 20.65 25.53
C PRO A 146 -13.90 20.76 26.93
N LYS A 147 -13.07 21.78 27.16
CA LYS A 147 -12.55 22.13 28.50
C LYS A 147 -13.57 22.86 29.38
N ASP A 148 -14.78 23.07 28.90
CA ASP A 148 -15.80 23.87 29.60
C ASP A 148 -16.93 22.98 30.14
N SER A 149 -16.60 22.11 31.09
CA SER A 149 -17.58 21.59 32.06
C SER A 149 -17.34 22.27 33.41
N THR A 150 -17.44 23.61 33.43
CA THR A 150 -17.51 24.40 34.66
C THR A 150 -18.79 25.24 34.66
N THR A 151 -19.95 24.58 34.76
CA THR A 151 -21.25 25.08 35.26
C THR A 151 -22.16 23.84 35.24
N CYS A 152 -22.63 23.27 36.34
CA CYS A 152 -23.46 23.88 37.38
C CYS A 152 -23.15 23.26 38.74
N LEU A 153 -23.07 24.10 39.77
CA LEU A 153 -23.28 23.69 41.15
C LEU A 153 -24.65 22.99 41.29
N ASP A 154 -24.64 21.92 42.10
CA ASP A 154 -25.79 21.26 42.73
C ASP A 154 -26.61 20.27 41.88
N SER A 155 -26.22 18.98 41.97
CA SER A 155 -27.17 17.86 42.07
C SER A 155 -26.41 16.60 42.52
N ILE A 156 -26.51 16.27 43.80
CA ILE A 156 -26.09 14.97 44.35
C ILE A 156 -27.10 13.92 43.90
N CYS A 157 -26.82 13.19 42.82
CA CYS A 157 -27.43 11.90 42.49
C CYS A 157 -26.44 11.08 41.62
N ASP A 158 -25.89 10.02 42.21
CA ASP A 158 -25.20 8.88 41.60
C ASP A 158 -24.49 9.09 40.25
N VAL A 159 -23.24 9.58 40.32
CA VAL A 159 -22.23 9.30 39.30
C VAL A 159 -21.78 7.86 39.48
N SER A 160 -22.52 6.92 38.89
CA SER A 160 -21.90 5.68 38.43
C SER A 160 -20.95 6.07 37.31
N GLY A 161 -19.65 5.95 37.57
CA GLY A 161 -18.60 6.46 36.73
C GLY A 161 -18.70 5.99 35.28
N ASP A 162 -18.86 6.94 34.37
CA ASP A 162 -18.43 6.80 33.00
C ASP A 162 -17.45 7.94 32.70
N VAL A 163 -16.24 7.78 33.23
CA VAL A 163 -15.10 8.60 32.82
C VAL A 163 -14.41 7.84 31.69
N GLY A 164 -14.64 8.29 30.47
CA GLY A 164 -13.65 8.27 29.41
C GLY A 164 -13.69 7.08 28.46
N PHE A 165 -14.52 7.17 27.43
CA PHE A 165 -14.22 6.52 26.15
C PHE A 165 -14.70 7.44 25.03
N GLY A 166 -13.82 7.70 24.05
CA GLY A 166 -14.08 8.63 22.95
C GLY A 166 -15.37 8.31 22.18
N SER A 167 -15.83 9.25 21.36
CA SER A 167 -16.99 9.03 20.49
C SER A 167 -16.82 7.76 19.63
N GLU A 168 -17.92 7.13 19.20
CA GLU A 168 -17.88 5.93 18.32
C GLU A 168 -16.95 6.13 17.11
N ASP A 169 -16.96 7.34 16.57
CA ASP A 169 -16.09 7.78 15.47
C ASP A 169 -14.61 7.82 15.85
N GLU A 170 -14.27 8.29 17.05
CA GLU A 170 -12.89 8.32 17.56
C GLU A 170 -12.34 6.90 17.74
N ILE A 171 -13.15 6.00 18.30
CA ILE A 171 -12.80 4.58 18.46
C ILE A 171 -12.56 3.95 17.09
N LEU A 172 -13.46 4.20 16.13
CA LEU A 172 -13.34 3.68 14.77
C LEU A 172 -12.05 4.17 14.10
N VAL A 173 -11.76 5.48 14.18
CA VAL A 173 -10.54 6.06 13.60
C VAL A 173 -9.29 5.45 14.24
N ASN A 174 -9.28 5.28 15.57
CA ASN A 174 -8.15 4.67 16.27
C ASN A 174 -7.89 3.23 15.80
N ILE A 175 -8.94 2.39 15.71
CA ILE A 175 -8.84 1.03 15.19
C ILE A 175 -8.25 1.02 13.76
N ARG A 176 -8.68 1.96 12.91
CA ARG A 176 -8.21 2.07 11.52
C ARG A 176 -6.76 2.52 11.42
N ILE A 177 -6.34 3.48 12.24
CA ILE A 177 -4.94 3.88 12.36
C ILE A 177 -4.10 2.67 12.77
N GLN A 178 -4.42 2.03 13.89
CA GLN A 178 -3.67 0.87 14.40
C GLN A 178 -3.57 -0.26 13.38
N SER A 179 -4.68 -0.60 12.71
CA SER A 179 -4.69 -1.62 11.65
C SER A 179 -3.78 -1.24 10.48
N THR A 180 -3.75 0.04 10.10
CA THR A 180 -2.92 0.53 8.99
C THR A 180 -1.45 0.42 9.34
N PHE A 181 -1.04 0.86 10.53
CA PHE A 181 0.35 0.75 10.99
C PHE A 181 0.80 -0.69 11.19
N ARG A 182 -0.08 -1.56 11.71
CA ARG A 182 0.21 -2.99 11.80
C ARG A 182 0.48 -3.58 10.42
N SER A 183 -0.34 -3.26 9.42
CA SER A 183 -0.12 -3.71 8.04
C SER A 183 1.17 -3.15 7.45
N LEU A 184 1.48 -1.87 7.70
CA LEU A 184 2.72 -1.23 7.27
C LEU A 184 3.93 -1.95 7.86
N LEU A 185 4.01 -2.04 9.18
CA LEU A 185 5.18 -2.57 9.89
C LEU A 185 5.44 -4.05 9.57
N ASN A 186 4.38 -4.85 9.43
CA ASN A 186 4.52 -6.28 9.13
C ASN A 186 4.92 -6.57 7.67
N ASN A 187 4.76 -5.62 6.75
CA ASN A 187 5.01 -5.81 5.31
C ASN A 187 6.09 -4.86 4.76
N SER A 188 6.87 -4.23 5.64
CA SER A 188 7.92 -3.27 5.28
C SER A 188 9.33 -3.85 5.46
N SER A 189 10.29 -3.36 4.68
CA SER A 189 11.71 -3.63 4.98
C SER A 189 12.16 -2.89 6.25
N PRO A 190 13.26 -3.32 6.90
CA PRO A 190 13.81 -2.62 8.07
C PRO A 190 14.10 -1.14 7.81
N ALA A 191 14.56 -0.79 6.61
CA ALA A 191 14.82 0.60 6.23
C ALA A 191 13.54 1.45 6.21
N ILE A 192 12.41 0.88 5.75
CA ILE A 192 11.12 1.58 5.80
C ILE A 192 10.58 1.66 7.22
N VAL A 193 10.74 0.60 8.03
CA VAL A 193 10.33 0.60 9.44
C VAL A 193 11.08 1.69 10.22
N GLN A 194 12.37 1.90 9.94
CA GLN A 194 13.15 2.98 10.56
C GLN A 194 12.63 4.38 10.20
N VAL A 195 12.03 4.56 9.03
CA VAL A 195 11.36 5.83 8.66
C VAL A 195 10.03 5.97 9.39
N ALA A 196 9.37 4.85 9.71
CA ALA A 196 8.04 4.81 10.32
C ALA A 196 8.05 4.97 11.86
N CYS A 197 9.20 4.75 12.52
CA CYS A 197 9.37 4.73 13.97
C CYS A 197 10.32 5.84 14.43
#